data_AF-A0A7J9I8I4-F1
#
_entry.id   AF-A0A7J9I8I4-F1
#
_cell.length_a   1.000
_cell.length_b   1.000
_cell.length_c   1.000
_cell.angle_alpha   90.00
_cell.angle_beta   90.00
_cell.angle_gamma   90.00
#
_symmetry.space_group_name_H-M   'P 1'
#
loop_
_entity.id
_entity.type
_entity.pdbx_description
1 polymer ?
#
loop_
_entity_poly.entity_id
_entity_poly.type
_entity_poly.pdbx_seq_one_letter_code
_entity_poly.pdbx_strand_id
1 'polypeptide(L)'
;MLFKDSEQFKSAICKYSMCCRRELKIIMNEPNRVKSFHDEHNYCVSFRNKMVNVKVIVEHFESTIGDHPKMKLREIQRKVASEMHVNVNMTRCRRAKKMVKDKLAGNFVTPLTLIRRQNRVTM
;
A
#
# COMPACT_ATOMS: atom_id res chain seq x y z
N MET A 1 21.29 -9.83 -6.25
CA MET A 1 20.39 -10.10 -5.11
C MET A 1 19.55 -11.31 -5.45
N LEU A 2 19.47 -12.29 -4.56
CA LEU A 2 18.56 -13.44 -4.69
C LEU A 2 17.43 -13.27 -3.68
N PHE A 3 16.18 -13.41 -4.14
CA PHE A 3 14.98 -13.36 -3.31
C PHE A 3 14.41 -14.78 -3.20
N LYS A 4 13.89 -15.14 -2.02
CA LYS A 4 13.29 -16.44 -1.76
C LYS A 4 11.94 -16.60 -2.48
N ASP A 5 11.17 -15.51 -2.55
CA ASP A 5 9.85 -15.49 -3.15
C ASP A 5 9.50 -14.11 -3.75
N SER A 6 8.38 -14.06 -4.45
CA SER A 6 7.90 -12.84 -5.10
C SER A 6 7.41 -11.76 -4.11
N GLU A 7 7.05 -12.14 -2.88
CA GLU A 7 6.57 -11.20 -1.86
C GLU A 7 7.73 -10.43 -1.23
N GLN A 8 8.80 -11.14 -0.87
CA GLN A 8 10.06 -10.59 -0.40
C GLN A 8 10.63 -9.63 -1.44
N PHE A 9 10.59 -10.04 -2.72
CA PHE A 9 10.97 -9.18 -3.83
C PHE A 9 10.12 -7.90 -3.87
N LYS A 10 8.78 -8.00 -3.88
CA LYS A 10 7.87 -6.83 -3.89
C LYS A 10 8.08 -5.91 -2.68
N SER A 11 8.28 -6.49 -1.50
CA SER A 11 8.54 -5.76 -0.26
C SER A 11 9.86 -4.98 -0.34
N ALA A 12 10.94 -5.62 -0.81
CA ALA A 12 12.24 -4.98 -0.98
C ALA A 12 12.19 -3.80 -1.97
N ILE A 13 11.54 -3.98 -3.12
CA ILE A 13 11.34 -2.92 -4.11
C ILE A 13 10.49 -1.78 -3.54
N CYS A 14 9.43 -2.09 -2.80
CA CYS A 14 8.59 -1.08 -2.16
C CYS A 14 9.41 -0.27 -1.14
N LYS A 15 10.22 -0.93 -0.30
CA LYS A 15 11.13 -0.29 0.65
C LYS A 15 12.14 0.61 -0.05
N TYR A 16 12.81 0.11 -1.09
CA TYR A 16 13.76 0.90 -1.88
C TYR A 16 13.09 2.14 -2.49
N SER A 17 11.92 1.98 -3.12
CA SER A 17 11.14 3.09 -3.68
C SER A 17 10.77 4.13 -2.63
N MET A 18 10.40 3.70 -1.41
CA MET A 18 10.09 4.60 -0.29
C MET A 18 11.32 5.34 0.21
N CYS A 19 12.44 4.64 0.44
CA CYS A 19 13.69 5.26 0.89
C CYS A 19 14.22 6.28 -0.12
N CYS A 20 14.22 5.93 -1.40
CA CYS A 20 14.73 6.80 -2.46
C CYS A 20 13.73 7.88 -2.87
N ARG A 21 12.45 7.79 -2.43
CA ARG A 21 11.34 8.66 -2.86
C ARG A 21 11.15 8.66 -4.38
N ARG A 22 11.34 7.50 -5.02
CA ARG A 22 11.33 7.34 -6.48
C ARG A 22 10.26 6.35 -6.93
N GLU A 23 9.62 6.64 -8.07
CA GLU A 23 8.75 5.68 -8.74
C GLU A 23 9.62 4.74 -9.59
N LEU A 24 9.55 3.43 -9.31
CA LEU A 24 10.26 2.43 -10.09
C LEU A 24 9.35 1.90 -11.19
N LYS A 25 9.88 1.82 -12.41
CA LYS A 25 9.22 1.09 -13.50
C LYS A 25 9.76 -0.33 -13.56
N ILE A 26 8.86 -1.26 -13.30
CA ILE A 26 9.13 -2.70 -13.41
C ILE A 26 8.75 -3.14 -14.82
N ILE A 27 9.72 -3.60 -15.62
CA ILE A 27 9.46 -4.19 -16.93
C ILE A 27 9.43 -5.71 -16.78
N MET A 28 8.26 -6.30 -17.02
CA MET A 28 8.04 -7.73 -16.96
C MET A 28 8.09 -8.31 -18.37
N ASN A 29 8.88 -9.37 -18.58
CA ASN A 29 8.86 -10.10 -19.86
C ASN A 29 7.75 -11.17 -19.86
N GLU A 30 7.54 -11.76 -18.68
CA GLU A 30 6.51 -12.75 -18.41
C GLU A 30 5.82 -12.41 -17.09
N PRO A 31 4.57 -12.85 -16.87
CA PRO A 31 3.77 -12.49 -15.69
C PRO A 31 4.47 -12.78 -14.34
N ASN A 32 5.43 -13.71 -14.32
CA ASN A 32 6.16 -14.08 -13.11
C ASN A 32 7.67 -13.79 -13.18
N ARG A 33 8.16 -13.15 -14.25
CA ARG A 33 9.60 -12.91 -14.44
C ARG A 33 9.88 -11.45 -14.77
N VAL A 34 10.60 -10.81 -13.86
CA VAL A 34 11.07 -9.45 -14.09
C VAL A 34 12.30 -9.45 -14.99
N LYS A 35 12.27 -8.61 -16.03
CA LYS A 35 13.34 -8.47 -17.02
C LYS A 35 14.36 -7.43 -16.58
N SER A 36 13.88 -6.25 -16.22
CA SER A 36 14.68 -5.10 -15.83
C SER A 36 13.86 -4.14 -14.98
N PHE A 37 14.56 -3.31 -14.21
CA PHE A 37 13.98 -2.17 -13.51
C PHE A 37 14.68 -0.91 -14.01
N HIS A 38 13.89 0.10 -14.32
CA HIS A 38 14.40 1.42 -14.63
C HIS A 38 14.03 2.36 -13.49
N ASP A 39 15.05 2.94 -12.89
CA ASP A 39 14.91 4.10 -12.00
C ASP A 39 14.82 5.34 -12.91
N GLU A 40 13.62 5.62 -13.41
CA GLU A 40 13.41 6.81 -14.24
C GLU A 40 13.50 8.07 -13.39
N HIS A 41 14.62 8.76 -13.51
CA HIS A 41 14.85 10.03 -12.82
C HIS A 41 14.43 11.21 -13.70
N ASN A 42 13.11 11.39 -13.88
CA ASN A 42 12.60 12.66 -14.38
C ASN A 42 12.47 13.62 -13.18
N TYR A 43 13.23 14.71 -13.25
CA TYR A 43 13.42 15.71 -12.20
C TYR A 43 12.06 16.26 -11.70
N CYS A 44 11.58 15.74 -10.56
CA CYS A 44 10.67 16.34 -9.57
C CYS A 44 10.23 15.23 -8.59
N VAL A 45 10.08 15.55 -7.30
CA VAL A 45 9.55 14.61 -6.29
C VAL A 45 8.10 14.27 -6.67
N SER A 46 7.86 13.10 -7.23
CA SER A 46 6.50 12.67 -7.54
C SER A 46 5.79 12.32 -6.24
N PHE A 47 4.84 13.17 -5.85
CA PHE A 47 3.95 12.87 -4.73
C PHE A 47 2.97 11.73 -5.03
N ARG A 48 2.93 11.20 -6.26
CA ARG A 48 2.12 10.03 -6.62
C ARG A 48 3.01 8.81 -6.76
N ASN A 49 3.24 8.11 -5.66
CA ASN A 49 3.90 6.81 -5.70
C ASN A 49 2.86 5.68 -5.83
N LYS A 50 2.88 4.95 -6.96
CA LYS A 50 2.01 3.79 -7.19
C LYS A 50 2.33 2.60 -6.28
N MET A 51 3.55 2.56 -5.72
CA MET A 51 3.99 1.49 -4.81
C MET A 51 3.38 1.60 -3.41
N VAL A 52 2.91 2.80 -3.01
CA VAL A 52 2.26 3.01 -1.70
C VAL A 52 0.79 2.58 -1.77
N ASN A 53 0.59 1.29 -1.47
CA ASN A 53 -0.71 0.67 -1.36
C ASN A 53 -1.32 0.84 0.04
N VAL A 54 -2.63 0.61 0.16
CA VAL A 54 -3.35 0.67 1.45
C VAL A 54 -2.71 -0.23 2.50
N LYS A 55 -2.22 -1.41 2.10
CA LYS A 55 -1.53 -2.35 2.99
C LYS A 55 -0.28 -1.75 3.63
N VAL A 56 0.54 -1.04 2.84
CA VAL A 56 1.78 -0.40 3.31
C VAL A 56 1.46 0.72 4.30
N ILE A 57 0.40 1.51 4.02
CA ILE A 57 -0.07 2.55 4.94
C ILE A 57 -0.55 1.93 6.26
N VAL A 58 -1.29 0.82 6.19
CA VAL A 58 -1.74 0.13 7.40
C VAL A 58 -0.55 -0.38 8.20
N GLU A 59 0.41 -1.07 7.58
CA GLU A 59 1.61 -1.59 8.26
C GLU A 59 2.42 -0.51 8.97
N HIS A 60 2.58 0.67 8.34
CA HIS A 60 3.34 1.77 8.93
C HIS A 60 2.58 2.57 10.00
N PHE A 61 1.27 2.75 9.82
CA PHE A 61 0.44 3.61 10.70
C PHE A 61 -0.49 2.84 11.65
N GLU A 62 -0.34 1.51 11.78
CA GLU A 62 -1.20 0.67 12.60
C GLU A 62 -1.25 1.14 14.06
N SER A 63 -0.08 1.35 14.67
CA SER A 63 0.04 1.88 16.04
C SER A 63 -0.62 3.25 16.18
N THR A 64 -0.23 4.20 15.32
CA THR A 64 -0.73 5.58 15.37
C THR A 64 -2.24 5.69 15.22
N ILE A 65 -2.85 4.87 14.35
CA ILE A 65 -4.31 4.84 14.15
C ILE A 65 -5.00 4.10 15.31
N GLY A 66 -4.37 3.07 15.84
CA GLY A 66 -4.87 2.29 16.98
C GLY A 66 -4.92 3.08 18.28
N ASP A 67 -3.86 3.84 18.59
CA ASP A 67 -3.77 4.69 19.79
C ASP A 67 -4.78 5.85 19.75
N HIS A 68 -5.19 6.26 18.54
CA HIS A 68 -6.06 7.40 18.32
C HIS A 68 -7.24 7.07 17.37
N PRO A 69 -8.20 6.23 17.78
CA PRO A 69 -9.27 5.74 16.90
C PRO A 69 -10.21 6.86 16.41
N LYS A 70 -10.28 7.98 17.15
CA LYS A 70 -11.05 9.19 16.81
C LYS A 70 -10.32 10.17 15.87
N MET A 71 -9.05 9.93 15.52
CA MET A 71 -8.24 10.81 14.65
C MET A 71 -8.96 11.11 13.32
N LYS A 72 -8.97 12.37 12.87
CA LYS A 72 -9.68 12.75 11.64
C LYS A 72 -8.94 12.21 10.41
N LEU A 73 -9.66 11.90 9.33
CA LEU A 73 -9.05 11.38 8.10
C LEU A 73 -8.03 12.35 7.49
N ARG A 74 -8.26 13.67 7.61
CA ARG A 74 -7.31 14.72 7.18
C ARG A 74 -6.00 14.69 7.97
N GLU A 75 -6.05 14.35 9.25
CA GLU A 75 -4.84 14.21 10.08
C GLU A 75 -4.02 12.99 9.66
N ILE A 76 -4.68 11.85 9.42
CA ILE A 76 -4.03 10.65 8.90
C ILE A 76 -3.37 10.97 7.56
N GLN A 77 -4.07 11.66 6.65
CA GLN A 77 -3.51 12.04 5.36
C GLN A 77 -2.27 12.94 5.52
N ARG A 78 -2.31 13.92 6.43
CA ARG A 78 -1.15 14.78 6.73
C ARG A 78 0.02 13.97 7.26
N LYS A 79 -0.20 13.07 8.22
CA LYS A 79 0.86 12.20 8.75
C LYS A 79 1.49 11.34 7.65
N VAL A 80 0.68 10.70 6.81
CA VAL A 80 1.18 9.91 5.68
C VAL A 80 1.98 10.78 4.71
N ALA A 81 1.50 11.98 4.40
CA ALA A 81 2.20 12.91 3.51
C ALA A 81 3.52 13.43 4.13
N SER A 82 3.58 13.61 5.45
CA SER A 82 4.77 14.09 6.15
C SER A 82 5.82 13.00 6.33
N GLU A 83 5.43 11.78 6.71
CA GLU A 83 6.36 10.69 7.02
C GLU A 83 6.77 9.90 5.77
N MET A 84 5.82 9.60 4.87
CA MET A 84 6.10 8.85 3.64
C MET A 84 6.38 9.75 2.43
N HIS A 85 6.17 11.07 2.54
CA HIS A 85 6.34 12.02 1.44
C HIS A 85 5.49 11.71 0.18
N VAL A 86 4.33 11.07 0.35
CA VAL A 86 3.42 10.70 -0.73
C VAL A 86 2.05 11.33 -0.51
N ASN A 87 1.49 11.92 -1.56
CA ASN A 87 0.12 12.42 -1.55
C ASN A 87 -0.86 11.26 -1.78
N VAL A 88 -1.52 10.86 -0.69
CA VAL A 88 -2.55 9.82 -0.69
C VAL A 88 -3.94 10.43 -0.79
N ASN A 89 -4.79 9.81 -1.62
CA ASN A 89 -6.21 10.15 -1.67
C ASN A 89 -6.90 9.79 -0.35
N MET A 90 -7.84 10.64 0.09
CA MET A 90 -8.70 10.45 1.25
C MET A 90 -9.37 9.06 1.29
N THR A 91 -9.75 8.51 0.14
CA THR A 91 -10.36 7.17 0.04
C THR A 91 -9.41 6.06 0.51
N ARG A 92 -8.09 6.19 0.23
CA ARG A 92 -7.08 5.24 0.72
C ARG A 92 -6.93 5.34 2.25
N CYS A 93 -6.87 6.56 2.78
CA CYS A 93 -6.80 6.81 4.23
C CYS A 93 -8.03 6.25 4.97
N ARG A 94 -9.23 6.42 4.40
CA ARG A 94 -10.47 5.85 4.95
C ARG A 94 -10.41 4.32 5.00
N ARG A 95 -9.94 3.68 3.93
CA ARG A 95 -9.78 2.22 3.87
C ARG A 95 -8.73 1.73 4.88
N ALA A 96 -7.59 2.40 4.97
CA ALA A 96 -6.54 2.06 5.95
C ALA A 96 -7.07 2.15 7.39
N LYS A 97 -7.75 3.26 7.73
CA LYS A 97 -8.38 3.45 9.04
C LYS A 97 -9.41 2.36 9.33
N LYS A 98 -10.21 1.97 8.34
CA LYS A 98 -11.17 0.87 8.48
C LYS A 98 -10.45 -0.45 8.75
N MET A 99 -9.41 -0.78 7.98
CA MET A 99 -8.64 -2.02 8.19
C MET A 99 -8.02 -2.11 9.58
N VAL A 100 -7.45 -1.02 10.12
CA VAL A 100 -6.91 -1.00 11.49
C VAL A 100 -8.01 -1.20 12.53
N LYS A 101 -9.17 -0.54 12.35
CA LYS A 101 -10.34 -0.77 13.22
C LYS A 101 -10.86 -2.19 13.17
N ASP A 102 -10.96 -2.76 11.96
CA ASP A 102 -11.42 -4.13 11.75
C ASP A 102 -10.45 -5.13 12.41
N LYS A 103 -9.13 -4.87 12.37
CA LYS A 103 -8.13 -5.66 13.11
C LYS A 103 -8.29 -5.55 14.63
N LEU A 104 -8.52 -4.34 15.16
CA LEU A 104 -8.66 -4.08 16.60
C LEU A 104 -9.98 -4.62 17.18
N ALA A 105 -11.06 -4.63 16.39
CA ALA A 105 -12.36 -5.15 16.80
C ALA A 105 -12.41 -6.68 16.93
N GLY A 106 -11.34 -7.40 16.52
CA GLY A 106 -11.23 -8.84 16.67
C GLY A 106 -11.81 -9.63 15.49
N ASN A 107 -10.91 -10.28 14.76
CA ASN A 107 -11.10 -11.39 13.81
C ASN A 107 -12.48 -12.07 13.75
N PHE A 108 -13.25 -11.77 12.69
CA PHE A 108 -13.75 -12.76 11.72
C PHE A 108 -13.84 -12.05 10.36
N VAL A 109 -13.78 -12.82 9.27
CA VAL A 109 -13.84 -12.41 7.86
C VAL A 109 -12.48 -12.19 7.17
N THR A 110 -11.78 -13.29 6.94
CA THR A 110 -11.56 -13.72 5.54
C THR A 110 -12.60 -14.83 5.28
N PRO A 111 -13.48 -14.80 4.24
CA PRO A 111 -13.39 -14.11 2.96
C PRO A 111 -14.76 -13.57 2.42
N LEU A 112 -15.22 -12.37 2.78
CA LEU A 112 -16.40 -11.76 2.11
C LEU A 112 -16.11 -11.28 0.67
N THR A 113 -14.87 -11.39 0.20
CA THR A 113 -14.52 -11.20 -1.21
C THR A 113 -14.73 -12.44 -2.08
N LEU A 114 -14.91 -13.64 -1.49
CA LEU A 114 -15.28 -14.84 -2.25
C LEU A 114 -16.80 -14.91 -2.52
N ILE A 115 -17.63 -14.59 -1.53
CA ILE A 115 -19.10 -14.64 -1.69
C ILE A 115 -19.62 -13.58 -2.68
N ARG A 116 -19.01 -12.38 -2.71
CA ARG A 116 -19.38 -11.33 -3.69
C ARG A 116 -18.93 -11.61 -5.12
N ARG A 117 -18.03 -12.57 -5.35
CA ARG A 117 -17.66 -13.04 -6.69
C ARG A 117 -18.57 -14.16 -7.19
N GLN A 118 -19.05 -15.04 -6.30
CA GLN A 118 -20.06 -16.04 -6.69
C GLN A 118 -21.38 -15.39 -7.14
N ASN A 119 -21.89 -14.38 -6.43
CA ASN A 119 -23.21 -13.78 -6.76
C ASN A 119 -23.21 -12.78 -7.92
N ARG A 120 -22.07 -12.59 -8.62
CA ARG A 120 -21.99 -11.73 -9.83
C ARG A 120 -21.91 -12.53 -11.13
N VAL A 121 -21.86 -13.86 -11.03
CA VAL A 121 -21.82 -14.79 -12.18
C VAL A 121 -23.17 -15.52 -12.34
N THR A 122 -24.13 -15.28 -11.46
CA THR A 122 -25.47 -15.91 -11.49
C THR A 122 -26.61 -14.89 -11.56
N MET A 123 -26.47 -13.88 -12.43
CA MET A 123 -27.55 -13.03 -12.92
C MET A 123 -27.33 -12.79 -14.41
#